data_AF-A0A9E5HJN7-F1
#
_entry.id   AF-A0A9E5HJN7-F1
#
_cell.length_a   1.000
_cell.length_b   1.000
_cell.length_c   1.000
_cell.angle_alpha   90.00
_cell.angle_beta   90.00
_cell.angle_gamma   90.00
#
_symmetry.space_group_name_H-M   'P 1'
#
loop_
_entity.id
_entity.type
_entity.pdbx_description
1 polymer ?
#
loop_
_entity_poly.entity_id
_entity_poly.type
_entity_poly.pdbx_seq_one_letter_code
_entity_poly.pdbx_strand_id
1 'polypeptide(L)'
;MSYADFQNKTLSVSAYNTIAFNIEGQEINDDYSSQNFFVMLTDTNSDNTFEGNVTDDEGKTGSITATLYGPEAQGVAGTGYVEHTDPAIDRGHLFAFGAKR
;
A
#
# COMPACT_ATOMS: atom_id res chain seq x y z
N MET A 1 -10.59 -0.99 5.89
CA MET A 1 -11.90 -0.87 5.20
C MET A 1 -11.63 -0.14 3.90
N SER A 2 -12.03 -0.69 2.75
CA SER A 2 -11.76 -0.10 1.44
C SER A 2 -13.03 0.44 0.76
N TYR A 3 -12.94 1.60 0.12
CA TYR A 3 -14.05 2.24 -0.61
C TYR A 3 -13.57 2.70 -1.98
N ALA A 4 -14.26 2.32 -3.06
CA ALA A 4 -13.92 2.71 -4.43
C ALA A 4 -14.96 3.71 -4.95
N ASP A 5 -14.49 4.88 -5.40
CA ASP A 5 -15.28 5.88 -6.13
C ASP A 5 -14.88 5.83 -7.62
N PHE A 6 -15.69 5.13 -8.41
CA PHE A 6 -15.45 4.99 -9.84
C PHE A 6 -15.72 6.28 -10.63
N GLN A 7 -16.45 7.26 -10.08
CA GLN A 7 -16.69 8.54 -10.75
C GLN A 7 -15.48 9.46 -10.61
N ASN A 8 -14.94 9.55 -9.40
CA ASN A 8 -13.76 10.35 -9.10
C ASN A 8 -12.44 9.60 -9.32
N LYS A 9 -12.51 8.32 -9.72
CA LYS A 9 -11.36 7.43 -9.93
C LYS A 9 -10.46 7.35 -8.70
N THR A 10 -11.07 7.24 -7.52
CA THR A 10 -10.35 7.14 -6.26
C THR A 10 -10.65 5.82 -5.54
N LEU A 11 -9.67 5.34 -4.78
CA LEU A 11 -9.79 4.15 -3.95
C LEU A 11 -9.22 4.45 -2.57
N SER A 12 -10.08 4.50 -1.55
CA SER A 12 -9.64 4.52 -0.16
C SER A 12 -9.27 3.11 0.27
N VAL A 13 -8.06 2.94 0.79
CA VAL A 13 -7.56 1.68 1.33
C VAL A 13 -7.08 1.92 2.76
N SER A 14 -7.48 1.02 3.66
CA SER A 14 -6.89 0.95 4.98
C SER A 14 -6.74 -0.47 5.48
N ALA A 15 -5.59 -0.72 6.10
CA ALA A 15 -5.25 -1.98 6.71
C ALA A 15 -4.53 -1.74 8.03
N TYR A 16 -4.75 -2.67 8.96
CA TYR A 16 -4.15 -2.68 10.28
C TYR A 16 -3.47 -4.03 10.49
N ASN A 17 -2.33 -4.02 11.17
CA ASN A 17 -1.52 -5.21 11.45
C ASN A 17 -1.18 -6.00 10.17
N THR A 18 -0.93 -5.30 9.07
CA THR A 18 -0.48 -5.94 7.82
C THR A 18 0.93 -6.45 8.04
N ILE A 19 1.19 -7.72 7.75
CA ILE A 19 2.55 -8.27 7.84
C ILE A 19 3.37 -7.66 6.72
N ALA A 20 4.46 -7.00 7.08
CA ALA A 20 5.42 -6.42 6.14
C ALA A 20 6.80 -7.05 6.33
N PHE A 21 7.52 -7.21 5.23
CA PHE A 21 8.92 -7.60 5.23
C PHE A 21 9.78 -6.40 5.57
N ASN A 22 10.71 -6.57 6.51
CA ASN A 22 11.73 -5.56 6.75
C ASN A 22 12.73 -5.57 5.60
N ILE A 23 13.09 -4.37 5.15
CA ILE A 23 14.15 -4.14 4.18
C ILE A 23 15.24 -3.34 4.89
N GLU A 24 16.48 -3.84 4.85
CA GLU A 24 17.66 -3.12 5.33
C GLU A 24 18.67 -3.09 4.17
N GLY A 25 18.95 -1.89 3.64
CA GLY A 25 19.69 -1.75 2.38
C GLY A 25 18.92 -2.22 1.16
N GLN A 26 19.42 -3.26 0.50
CA GLN A 26 18.81 -3.86 -0.70
C GLN A 26 18.32 -5.29 -0.44
N GLU A 27 18.33 -5.73 0.81
CA GLU A 27 17.98 -7.09 1.19
C GLU A 27 16.70 -7.10 2.02
N ILE A 28 15.83 -8.07 1.71
CA ILE A 28 14.72 -8.42 2.58
C ILE A 28 15.30 -9.22 3.74
N ASN A 29 15.13 -8.72 4.96
CA ASN A 29 15.46 -9.45 6.17
C ASN A 29 14.32 -10.43 6.51
N ASP A 30 14.64 -11.54 7.18
CA ASP A 30 13.70 -12.56 7.65
C ASP A 30 12.81 -12.06 8.80
N ASP A 31 13.01 -10.82 9.26
CA ASP A 31 12.17 -10.16 10.25
C ASP A 31 10.93 -9.52 9.62
N TYR A 32 9.81 -9.65 10.32
CA TYR A 32 8.54 -9.04 9.95
C TYR A 32 8.20 -7.85 10.84
N SER A 33 7.58 -6.83 10.26
CA SER A 33 6.98 -5.71 10.99
C SER A 33 5.47 -5.64 10.75
N SER A 34 4.80 -4.95 11.67
CA SER A 34 3.38 -4.63 11.52
C SER A 34 3.26 -3.31 10.77
N GLN A 35 2.49 -3.32 9.70
CA GLN A 35 2.25 -2.17 8.86
C GLN A 35 0.78 -1.74 8.93
N ASN A 36 0.59 -0.52 9.42
CA ASN A 36 -0.70 0.17 9.44
C ASN A 36 -0.68 1.27 8.38
N PHE A 37 -1.79 1.44 7.66
CA PHE A 37 -1.92 2.55 6.72
C PHE A 37 -3.37 2.90 6.45
N PHE A 38 -3.58 4.17 6.10
CA PHE A 38 -4.82 4.71 5.54
C PHE A 38 -4.44 5.64 4.40
N VAL A 39 -4.93 5.37 3.20
CA VAL A 39 -4.55 6.11 2.00
C VAL A 39 -5.73 6.25 1.04
N MET A 40 -5.72 7.35 0.28
CA MET A 40 -6.58 7.53 -0.88
C MET A 40 -5.70 7.44 -2.13
N LEU A 41 -5.97 6.44 -2.96
CA LEU A 41 -5.28 6.18 -4.21
C LEU A 41 -6.08 6.74 -5.37
N THR A 42 -5.42 7.01 -6.50
CA THR A 42 -6.05 7.54 -7.70
C THR A 42 -5.69 6.70 -8.92
N ASP A 43 -6.68 6.42 -9.76
CA ASP A 43 -6.47 5.82 -11.09
C ASP A 43 -6.33 6.94 -12.13
N THR A 44 -5.08 7.24 -12.49
CA THR A 44 -4.72 8.27 -13.46
C THR A 44 -4.80 7.76 -14.90
N ASN A 45 -4.62 6.45 -15.11
CA ASN A 45 -4.49 5.83 -16.44
C ASN A 45 -5.80 5.19 -16.94
N SER A 46 -6.84 5.16 -16.10
CA SER A 46 -8.13 4.53 -16.38
C SER A 46 -8.03 3.03 -16.67
N ASP A 47 -7.11 2.34 -16.01
CA ASP A 47 -6.81 0.91 -16.21
C ASP A 47 -7.16 0.04 -15.00
N ASN A 48 -7.89 0.61 -14.02
CA ASN A 48 -8.21 0.01 -12.73
C ASN A 48 -7.01 -0.20 -11.79
N THR A 49 -5.86 0.38 -12.11
CA THR A 49 -4.71 0.49 -11.21
C THR A 49 -4.71 1.86 -10.56
N PHE A 50 -4.70 1.85 -9.23
CA PHE A 50 -4.71 3.04 -8.39
C PHE A 50 -3.36 3.15 -7.71
N GLU A 51 -2.78 4.34 -7.77
CA GLU A 51 -1.47 4.63 -7.21
C GLU A 51 -1.55 5.81 -6.26
N GLY A 52 -0.62 5.87 -5.32
CA GLY A 52 -0.52 6.98 -4.39
C GLY A 52 0.68 6.87 -3.46
N ASN A 53 0.82 7.89 -2.62
CA ASN A 53 1.80 7.90 -1.55
C ASN A 53 1.16 7.41 -0.26
N VAL A 54 1.91 6.64 0.52
CA VAL A 54 1.50 6.15 1.84
C VAL A 54 2.42 6.71 2.89
N THR A 55 1.84 7.07 4.04
CA THR A 55 2.58 7.38 5.27
C THR A 55 2.09 6.42 6.34
N ASP A 56 3.02 5.76 7.03
CA ASP A 56 2.68 4.89 8.16
C ASP A 56 2.51 5.65 9.47
N ASP A 57 2.10 4.94 10.51
CA ASP A 57 1.92 5.46 11.87
C ASP A 57 3.25 5.83 12.56
N GLU A 58 4.38 5.33 12.07
CA GLU A 58 5.73 5.71 12.51
C GLU A 58 6.31 6.88 11.71
N GLY A 59 5.56 7.44 10.75
CA GLY A 59 5.97 8.56 9.91
C GLY A 59 6.88 8.19 8.74
N LYS A 60 7.04 6.90 8.42
CA LYS A 60 7.69 6.44 7.18
C LYS A 60 6.81 6.76 5.99
N THR A 61 7.42 7.12 4.88
CA THR A 61 6.70 7.50 3.66
C THR A 61 7.14 6.63 2.49
N GLY A 62 6.25 6.38 1.55
CA GLY A 62 6.62 5.74 0.30
C GLY A 62 5.44 5.62 -0.66
N SER A 63 5.45 4.59 -1.49
CA SER A 63 4.50 4.39 -2.57
C SER A 63 3.63 3.16 -2.33
N ILE A 64 2.42 3.20 -2.87
CA ILE A 64 1.47 2.11 -2.79
C ILE A 64 0.67 2.03 -4.08
N THR A 65 0.42 0.80 -4.52
CA THR A 65 -0.36 0.48 -5.72
C THR A 65 -1.45 -0.52 -5.37
N ALA A 66 -2.60 -0.41 -6.03
CA ALA A 66 -3.72 -1.32 -5.86
C ALA A 66 -4.44 -1.49 -7.20
N THR A 67 -4.74 -2.73 -7.57
CA THR A 67 -5.49 -3.04 -8.79
C THR A 67 -6.80 -3.73 -8.43
N LEU A 68 -7.88 -3.34 -9.12
CA LEU A 68 -9.18 -3.99 -9.00
C LEU A 68 -9.27 -5.19 -9.97
N TYR A 69 -9.85 -6.29 -9.49
CA TYR A 69 -9.96 -7.55 -10.22
C TYR A 69 -11.39 -8.07 -10.27
N GLY A 70 -11.69 -8.82 -11.33
CA GLY A 70 -13.00 -9.42 -11.60
C GLY A 70 -13.90 -8.53 -12.46
N PRO A 71 -14.91 -9.12 -13.14
CA PRO A 71 -15.75 -8.40 -14.10
C PRO A 71 -16.55 -7.24 -13.49
N GLU A 72 -16.72 -7.22 -12.17
CA GLU A 72 -17.40 -6.13 -11.45
C GLU A 72 -16.52 -5.55 -10.32
N ALA A 73 -15.19 -5.65 -10.46
CA ALA A 73 -14.24 -5.21 -9.43
C ALA A 73 -14.52 -5.84 -8.04
N GLN A 74 -14.81 -7.14 -8.00
CA GLN A 74 -15.14 -7.84 -6.75
C GLN A 74 -13.93 -8.03 -5.81
N GLY A 75 -12.72 -7.92 -6.34
CA GLY A 75 -11.48 -8.04 -5.58
C GLY A 75 -10.56 -6.83 -5.76
N VAL A 76 -9.71 -6.61 -4.77
CA VAL A 76 -8.56 -5.71 -4.84
C VAL A 76 -7.33 -6.43 -4.33
N ALA A 77 -6.20 -6.23 -5.00
CA ALA A 77 -4.90 -6.61 -4.47
C ALA A 77 -3.91 -5.46 -4.71
N GLY A 78 -2.93 -5.34 -3.82
CA GLY A 78 -1.97 -4.26 -3.91
C GLY A 78 -0.70 -4.55 -3.14
N THR A 79 0.28 -3.69 -3.40
CA THR A 79 1.59 -3.72 -2.77
C THR A 79 1.96 -2.31 -2.36
N GLY A 80 2.71 -2.17 -1.28
CA GLY A 80 3.27 -0.89 -0.91
C GLY A 80 4.65 -1.04 -0.32
N TYR A 81 5.38 0.06 -0.37
CA TYR A 81 6.72 0.19 0.13
C TYR A 81 6.82 1.51 0.89
N VAL A 82 7.36 1.47 2.11
CA VAL A 82 7.63 2.64 2.93
C VAL A 82 9.07 2.64 3.37
N GLU A 83 9.71 3.81 3.38
CA GLU A 83 11.07 4.02 3.87
C GLU A 83 11.09 4.97 5.05
N HIS A 84 12.07 4.75 5.92
CA HIS A 84 12.36 5.71 6.98
C HIS A 84 12.72 7.08 6.38
N THR A 85 12.14 8.14 6.94
CA THR A 85 12.32 9.51 6.42
C THR A 85 13.70 10.09 6.75
N ASP A 86 14.38 9.55 7.77
CA ASP A 86 15.81 9.80 8.03
C ASP A 86 16.69 8.97 7.07
N PRO A 87 17.42 9.60 6.13
CA PRO A 87 18.27 8.89 5.16
C PRO A 87 19.50 8.22 5.78
N ALA A 88 19.81 8.48 7.07
CA ALA A 88 20.84 7.75 7.80
C ALA A 88 20.35 6.37 8.29
N ILE A 89 19.04 6.13 8.27
CA ILE A 89 18.41 4.88 8.68
C ILE A 89 17.93 4.17 7.42
N ASP A 90 18.76 3.24 6.94
CA ASP A 90 18.49 2.44 5.75
C ASP A 90 17.52 1.29 6.07
N ARG A 91 16.27 1.66 6.41
CA ARG A 91 15.21 0.71 6.78
C ARG A 91 13.90 1.05 6.10
N GLY A 92 13.26 0.04 5.54
CA GLY A 92 11.95 0.15 4.92
C GLY A 92 11.10 -1.08 5.18
N HIS A 93 9.83 -1.00 4.80
CA HIS A 93 8.88 -2.11 4.87
C HIS A 93 8.23 -2.33 3.51
N LEU A 94 8.25 -3.57 3.03
CA LEU A 94 7.49 -4.01 1.86
C LEU A 94 6.29 -4.84 2.32
N PHE A 95 5.10 -4.47 1.87
CA PHE A 95 3.87 -5.14 2.25
C PHE A 95 2.98 -5.42 1.05
N ALA A 96 2.14 -6.43 1.20
CA ALA A 96 1.09 -6.77 0.24
C ALA A 96 -0.24 -6.87 0.98
N PHE A 97 -1.33 -6.54 0.28
CA PHE A 97 -2.68 -6.63 0.82
C PHE A 97 -3.65 -7.08 -0.24
N GLY A 98 -4.79 -7.60 0.21
CA GLY A 98 -5.91 -7.92 -0.66
C GLY A 98 -7.20 -7.88 0.12
N ALA A 99 -8.28 -7.55 -0.57
CA ALA A 99 -9.61 -7.60 -0.03
C ALA A 99 -10.60 -8.05 -1.11
N LYS A 100 -11.76 -8.53 -0.66
CA LYS A 100 -12.90 -8.87 -1.50
C LYS A 100 -14.14 -8.18 -0.95
N ARG A 101 -15.08 -7.88 -1.84
CA ARG A 101 -16.39 -7.33 -1.49
C ARG A 101 -17.24 -8.34 -0.72
#